data_AF-A0A7W2TB24-F1
#
_entry.id   AF-A0A7W2TB24-F1
#
_cell.length_a   1.000
_cell.length_b   1.000
_cell.length_c   1.000
_cell.angle_alpha   90.00
_cell.angle_beta   90.00
_cell.angle_gamma   90.00
#
_symmetry.space_group_name_H-M   'P 1'
#
loop_
_entity.id
_entity.type
_entity.pdbx_description
1 polymer ?
#
loop_
_entity_poly.entity_id
_entity_poly.type
_entity_poly.pdbx_seq_one_letter_code
_entity_poly.pdbx_strand_id
1 'polypeptide(L)'
;MPLSVITKANGEAIHLWSSQDALVLKMLAMALPDALALSPRCTHIKGHGGLKATVNTLHSALPDYSYVMKTDVKHYYESIDHTILLQQLDKDIANPFVWRLLVQFVKRTVEVGGTFKSIHCGISRGCPLSPVIAAYYLK
;
A
#
# COMPACT_ATOMS: atom_id res chain seq x y z
N MET A 1 10.19 -7.49 -14.40
CA MET A 1 9.63 -8.76 -14.92
C MET A 1 8.14 -8.83 -14.58
N PRO A 2 7.31 -9.59 -15.31
CA PRO A 2 5.92 -9.80 -14.90
C PRO A 2 5.86 -10.48 -13.52
N LEU A 3 4.81 -10.19 -12.75
CA LEU A 3 4.57 -10.87 -11.49
C LEU A 3 3.94 -12.23 -11.70
N SER A 4 4.45 -13.24 -11.01
CA SER A 4 3.80 -14.55 -10.98
C SER A 4 2.54 -14.50 -10.13
N VAL A 5 1.52 -15.26 -10.52
CA VAL A 5 0.31 -15.46 -9.71
C VAL A 5 0.36 -16.85 -9.08
N ILE A 6 0.10 -16.94 -7.78
CA ILE A 6 0.01 -18.19 -7.05
C ILE A 6 -1.39 -18.33 -6.47
N THR A 7 -2.00 -19.51 -6.65
CA THR A 7 -3.25 -19.87 -6.00
C THR A 7 -2.94 -20.56 -4.68
N LYS A 8 -3.42 -19.98 -3.57
CA LYS A 8 -3.33 -20.56 -2.24
C LYS A 8 -4.25 -21.78 -2.11
N ALA A 9 -4.03 -22.58 -1.05
CA ALA A 9 -4.89 -23.73 -0.72
C ALA A 9 -6.38 -23.36 -0.50
N ASN A 10 -6.68 -22.11 -0.13
CA ASN A 10 -8.04 -21.60 0.03
C ASN A 10 -8.66 -21.08 -1.28
N GLY A 11 -8.00 -21.27 -2.43
CA GLY A 11 -8.46 -20.81 -3.74
C GLY A 11 -8.16 -19.34 -4.05
N GLU A 12 -7.57 -18.58 -3.12
CA GLU A 12 -7.25 -17.17 -3.36
C GLU A 12 -5.98 -17.02 -4.21
N ALA A 13 -6.05 -16.19 -5.27
CA ALA A 13 -4.90 -15.80 -6.06
C ALA A 13 -4.13 -14.63 -5.43
N ILE A 14 -2.81 -14.77 -5.32
CA ILE A 14 -1.89 -13.71 -4.88
C ILE A 14 -0.86 -13.40 -5.95
N HIS A 15 -0.47 -12.13 -6.03
CA HIS A 15 0.63 -11.71 -6.89
C HIS A 15 1.93 -11.81 -6.11
N LEU A 16 2.82 -12.71 -6.53
CA LEU A 16 4.11 -12.94 -5.89
C LEU A 16 5.20 -12.16 -6.64
N TRP A 17 5.87 -11.26 -5.91
CA TRP A 17 7.08 -10.59 -6.38
C TRP A 17 8.27 -11.56 -6.34
N SER A 18 9.17 -11.44 -7.32
CA SER A 18 10.45 -12.15 -7.28
C SER A 18 11.23 -11.75 -6.01
N SER A 19 12.14 -12.60 -5.55
CA SER A 19 12.96 -12.28 -4.36
C SER A 19 13.78 -10.99 -4.55
N GLN A 20 14.26 -10.74 -5.77
CA GLN A 20 14.98 -9.52 -6.12
C GLN A 20 14.08 -8.29 -6.04
N ASP A 21 12.88 -8.35 -6.63
CA ASP A 21 11.94 -7.24 -6.55
C ASP A 21 11.45 -7.01 -5.12
N ALA A 22 11.17 -8.09 -4.37
CA ALA A 22 10.76 -8.02 -2.98
C ALA A 22 11.81 -7.32 -2.09
N LEU A 23 13.10 -7.55 -2.36
CA LEU A 23 14.19 -6.84 -1.69
C LEU A 23 14.15 -5.34 -1.99
N VAL A 24 14.03 -4.96 -3.26
CA VAL A 24 13.94 -3.54 -3.68
C VAL A 24 12.71 -2.88 -3.05
N LEU A 25 11.55 -3.53 -3.10
CA LEU A 25 10.32 -3.04 -2.50
C LEU A 25 10.44 -2.92 -0.99
N LYS A 26 11.18 -3.81 -0.33
CA LYS A 26 11.45 -3.71 1.10
C LYS A 26 12.34 -2.51 1.42
N MET A 27 13.37 -2.25 0.62
CA MET A 27 14.23 -1.07 0.77
C MET A 27 13.42 0.22 0.60
N LEU A 28 12.57 0.29 -0.42
CA LEU A 28 11.65 1.42 -0.63
C LEU A 28 10.68 1.58 0.55
N ALA A 29 10.12 0.48 1.07
CA ALA A 29 9.23 0.52 2.22
C ALA A 29 9.89 1.03 3.51
N MET A 30 11.22 0.91 3.61
CA MET A 30 11.99 1.43 4.74
C MET A 30 12.36 2.91 4.56
N ALA A 31 12.63 3.35 3.33
CA ALA A 31 13.08 4.71 3.05
C ALA A 31 11.93 5.72 2.83
N LEU A 32 10.85 5.29 2.18
CA LEU A 32 9.76 6.19 1.80
C LEU A 32 8.93 6.77 2.96
N PRO A 33 8.72 6.07 4.10
CA PRO A 33 7.98 6.68 5.21
C PRO A 33 8.57 8.00 5.71
N ASP A 34 9.90 8.15 5.68
CA ASP A 34 10.58 9.37 6.11
C ASP A 34 10.59 10.45 5.01
N ALA A 35 10.46 10.05 3.74
CA ALA A 35 10.47 10.95 2.59
C ALA A 35 9.07 11.45 2.19
N LEU A 36 8.02 10.73 2.56
CA LEU A 36 6.63 11.04 2.21
C LEU A 36 5.91 11.71 3.38
N ALA A 37 5.10 12.72 3.08
CA ALA A 37 4.19 13.31 4.06
C ALA A 37 3.02 12.35 4.35
N LEU A 38 3.22 11.42 5.28
CA LEU A 38 2.20 10.46 5.70
C LEU A 38 1.32 11.05 6.82
N SER A 39 0.02 10.79 6.77
CA SER A 39 -0.90 11.23 7.83
C SER A 39 -0.57 10.53 9.16
N PRO A 40 -0.45 11.27 10.28
CA PRO A 40 -0.24 10.68 11.60
C PRO A 40 -1.44 9.83 12.06
N ARG A 41 -2.61 9.98 11.39
CA ARG A 41 -3.81 9.16 11.64
C ARG A 41 -3.70 7.75 11.07
N CYS A 42 -2.77 7.50 10.14
CA CYS A 42 -2.44 6.16 9.68
C CYS A 42 -1.57 5.45 10.72
N THR A 43 -2.20 4.96 11.79
CA THR A 43 -1.49 4.45 12.98
C THR A 43 -0.78 3.11 12.75
N HIS A 44 -1.04 2.42 11.63
CA HIS A 44 -0.30 1.21 11.24
C HIS A 44 1.12 1.50 10.76
N ILE A 45 1.44 2.75 10.45
CA ILE A 45 2.79 3.17 10.09
C ILE A 45 3.66 3.23 11.35
N LYS A 46 4.90 2.76 11.22
CA LYS A 46 5.88 2.78 12.31
C LYS A 46 6.07 4.21 12.79
N GLY A 47 5.98 4.42 14.10
CA GLY A 47 6.11 5.74 14.73
C GLY A 47 4.77 6.47 14.95
N HIS A 48 3.65 6.00 14.39
CA HIS A 48 2.33 6.63 14.54
C HIS A 48 1.49 6.00 15.67
N GLY A 49 2.13 5.39 16.68
CA GLY A 49 1.48 4.84 17.87
C GLY A 49 0.99 3.38 17.77
N GLY A 50 0.66 2.88 16.58
CA GLY A 50 0.20 1.49 16.42
C GLY A 50 -1.18 1.23 17.02
N LEU A 51 -1.65 -0.01 16.90
CA LEU A 51 -3.00 -0.40 17.34
C LEU A 51 -3.27 -0.11 18.83
N LYS A 52 -2.30 -0.41 19.70
CA LYS A 52 -2.48 -0.26 21.16
C LYS A 52 -2.66 1.22 21.56
N ALA A 53 -1.81 2.11 21.05
CA ALA A 53 -1.94 3.53 21.35
C ALA A 53 -3.28 4.07 20.82
N THR A 54 -3.67 3.71 19.59
CA THR A 54 -4.96 4.11 19.01
C THR A 54 -6.14 3.68 19.87
N VAL A 55 -6.16 2.42 20.33
CA VAL A 55 -7.23 1.91 21.20
C VAL A 55 -7.27 2.67 22.53
N ASN A 56 -6.11 2.94 23.14
CA ASN A 56 -6.05 3.71 24.38
C ASN A 56 -6.56 5.14 24.19
N THR A 57 -6.12 5.83 23.12
CA THR A 57 -6.60 7.18 22.80
C THR A 57 -8.10 7.21 22.56
N LEU A 58 -8.64 6.24 21.80
CA LEU A 58 -10.08 6.13 21.60
C LEU A 58 -10.81 5.90 22.92
N HIS A 59 -10.33 4.97 23.76
CA HIS A 59 -10.92 4.67 25.05
C HIS A 59 -10.96 5.88 25.98
N SER A 60 -9.88 6.67 26.03
CA SER A 60 -9.82 7.91 26.81
C SER A 60 -10.77 8.99 26.27
N ALA A 61 -11.07 9.00 24.98
CA ALA A 61 -11.98 9.95 24.36
C ALA A 61 -13.46 9.55 24.49
N LEU A 62 -13.79 8.27 24.71
CA LEU A 62 -15.17 7.78 24.77
C LEU A 62 -16.11 8.59 25.70
N PRO A 63 -15.68 9.08 26.89
CA PRO A 63 -16.56 9.90 27.73
C PRO A 63 -17.06 11.18 27.05
N ASP A 64 -16.29 11.74 26.11
CA ASP A 64 -16.62 12.98 25.41
C ASP A 64 -17.51 12.75 24.17
N TYR A 65 -17.72 11.50 23.75
CA TYR A 65 -18.47 11.17 22.53
C TYR A 65 -19.54 10.11 22.80
N SER A 66 -20.79 10.43 22.48
CA SER A 66 -21.92 9.49 22.66
C SER A 66 -22.02 8.42 21.57
N TYR A 67 -21.37 8.60 20.42
CA TYR A 67 -21.48 7.73 19.26
C TYR A 67 -20.14 7.50 18.55
N VAL A 68 -19.97 6.32 17.96
CA VAL A 68 -18.81 5.95 17.15
C VAL A 68 -19.27 5.53 15.75
N MET A 69 -18.73 6.18 14.72
CA MET A 69 -18.92 5.78 13.34
C MET A 69 -17.76 4.88 12.90
N LYS A 70 -18.05 3.61 12.65
CA LYS A 70 -17.09 2.65 12.08
C LYS A 70 -17.35 2.49 10.59
N THR A 71 -16.35 2.79 9.77
CA THR A 71 -16.38 2.59 8.33
C THR A 71 -15.24 1.68 7.89
N ASP A 72 -15.45 0.95 6.79
CA ASP A 72 -14.42 0.14 6.14
C ASP A 72 -14.51 0.31 4.62
N VAL A 73 -13.37 0.34 3.94
CA VAL A 73 -13.32 0.47 2.48
C VAL A 73 -13.20 -0.91 1.86
N LYS A 74 -14.28 -1.34 1.20
CA LYS A 74 -14.34 -2.63 0.51
C LYS A 74 -13.19 -2.77 -0.49
N HIS A 75 -12.44 -3.86 -0.36
CA HIS A 75 -11.29 -4.18 -1.21
C HIS A 75 -10.28 -3.03 -1.34
N TYR A 76 -10.02 -2.30 -0.26
CA TYR A 76 -9.22 -1.07 -0.28
C TYR A 76 -7.98 -1.12 -1.17
N TYR A 77 -7.12 -2.14 -1.03
CA TYR A 77 -5.91 -2.27 -1.82
C TYR A 77 -6.17 -2.48 -3.32
N GLU A 78 -7.27 -3.15 -3.67
CA GLU A 78 -7.65 -3.47 -5.04
C GLU A 78 -8.39 -2.31 -5.72
N SER A 79 -8.92 -1.36 -4.95
CA SER A 79 -9.68 -0.21 -5.44
C SER A 79 -8.87 1.09 -5.55
N ILE A 80 -7.58 1.09 -5.19
CA ILE A 80 -6.71 2.26 -5.34
C ILE A 80 -6.58 2.66 -6.82
N ASP A 81 -7.00 3.89 -7.13
CA ASP A 81 -6.92 4.44 -8.48
C ASP A 81 -5.46 4.81 -8.82
N HIS A 82 -4.96 4.26 -9.94
CA HIS A 82 -3.59 4.49 -10.38
C HIS A 82 -3.33 5.92 -10.82
N THR A 83 -4.32 6.59 -11.41
CA THR A 83 -4.20 7.97 -11.87
C THR A 83 -4.04 8.91 -10.68
N ILE A 84 -4.92 8.78 -9.68
CA ILE A 84 -4.86 9.59 -8.45
C ILE A 84 -3.54 9.32 -7.72
N LEU A 85 -3.19 8.04 -7.52
CA LEU A 85 -1.97 7.67 -6.80
C LEU A 85 -0.71 8.21 -7.49
N LEU A 86 -0.61 8.08 -8.81
CA LEU A 86 0.55 8.56 -9.55
C LEU A 86 0.61 10.10 -9.56
N GLN A 87 -0.52 10.80 -9.69
CA GLN A 87 -0.55 12.26 -9.59
C GLN A 87 -0.14 12.78 -8.21
N GLN A 88 -0.46 12.05 -7.14
CA GLN A 88 0.03 12.38 -5.80
C GLN A 88 1.55 12.17 -5.73
N LEU A 89 2.02 10.97 -6.08
CA LEU A 89 3.43 10.60 -6.00
C LEU A 89 4.35 11.49 -6.88
N ASP A 90 3.89 11.94 -8.05
CA ASP A 90 4.63 12.83 -8.95
C ASP A 90 5.00 14.17 -8.29
N LYS A 91 4.15 14.64 -7.36
CA LYS A 91 4.39 15.91 -6.64
C LYS A 91 5.47 15.78 -5.56
N ASP A 92 5.57 14.61 -4.92
CA ASP A 92 6.43 14.42 -3.75
C ASP A 92 7.74 13.67 -4.07
N ILE A 93 7.80 12.94 -5.18
CA ILE A 93 8.97 12.15 -5.56
C ILE A 93 9.81 12.88 -6.61
N ALA A 94 10.83 13.61 -6.15
CA ALA A 94 11.75 14.32 -7.04
C ALA A 94 12.75 13.39 -7.77
N ASN A 95 13.10 12.25 -7.18
CA ASN A 95 14.11 11.36 -7.76
C ASN A 95 13.52 10.53 -8.91
N PRO A 96 14.02 10.67 -10.16
CA PRO A 96 13.43 10.00 -11.32
C PRO A 96 13.61 8.47 -11.30
N PHE A 97 14.61 7.94 -10.59
CA PHE A 97 14.79 6.49 -10.44
C PHE A 97 13.76 5.91 -9.49
N VAL A 98 13.52 6.55 -8.35
CA VAL A 98 12.49 6.14 -7.39
C VAL A 98 11.11 6.25 -8.03
N TRP A 99 10.84 7.36 -8.73
CA TRP A 99 9.61 7.54 -9.50
C TRP A 99 9.37 6.40 -10.49
N ARG A 100 10.36 6.05 -11.32
CA ARG A 100 10.26 4.93 -12.27
C ARG A 100 9.98 3.58 -11.59
N LEU A 101 10.56 3.32 -10.41
CA LEU A 101 10.29 2.10 -9.65
C LEU A 101 8.85 2.08 -9.13
N LEU A 102 8.35 3.21 -8.62
CA LEU A 102 6.97 3.33 -8.15
C LEU A 102 5.97 3.19 -9.29
N VAL A 103 6.24 3.78 -10.45
CA VAL A 103 5.40 3.59 -11.66
C VAL A 103 5.34 2.12 -12.06
N GLN A 104 6.47 1.41 -12.05
CA GLN A 104 6.50 -0.04 -12.35
C GLN A 104 5.74 -0.86 -11.30
N PHE A 105 5.85 -0.49 -10.02
CA PHE A 105 5.11 -1.12 -8.93
C PHE A 105 3.59 -0.95 -9.09
N VAL A 106 3.14 0.27 -9.40
CA VAL A 106 1.72 0.59 -9.60
C VAL A 106 1.20 -0.09 -10.87
N LYS A 107 1.82 0.17 -12.02
CA LYS A 107 1.45 -0.35 -13.36
C LYS A 107 1.99 -1.76 -13.62
N ARG A 108 2.02 -2.61 -12.61
CA ARG A 108 2.54 -3.98 -12.73
C ARG A 108 1.74 -4.80 -13.74
N THR A 109 2.42 -5.77 -14.35
CA THR A 109 1.80 -6.81 -15.17
C THR A 109 1.91 -8.13 -14.44
N VAL A 110 0.89 -8.97 -14.51
CA VAL A 110 0.91 -10.33 -13.98
C VAL A 110 0.97 -11.35 -15.11
N GLU A 111 1.65 -12.46 -14.89
CA GLU A 111 1.73 -13.59 -15.82
C GLU A 111 1.01 -14.81 -15.22
N VAL A 112 0.13 -15.41 -16.01
CA VAL A 112 -0.56 -16.67 -15.69
C VAL A 112 -0.52 -17.58 -16.92
N GLY A 113 0.21 -18.69 -16.84
CA GLY A 113 0.30 -19.67 -17.93
C GLY A 113 0.77 -19.08 -19.26
N GLY A 114 1.76 -18.17 -19.24
CA GLY A 114 2.26 -17.46 -20.42
C GLY A 114 1.37 -16.31 -20.90
N THR A 115 0.22 -16.08 -20.28
CA THR A 115 -0.65 -14.92 -20.57
C THR A 115 -0.29 -13.75 -19.67
N PHE A 116 0.00 -12.60 -20.28
CA PHE A 116 0.34 -11.36 -19.59
C PHE A 116 -0.89 -10.47 -19.45
N LYS A 117 -1.18 -10.03 -18.24
CA LYS A 117 -2.29 -9.12 -17.94
C LYS A 117 -1.79 -7.89 -17.21
N SER A 118 -2.00 -6.72 -17.82
CA SER A 118 -1.71 -5.43 -17.19
C SER A 118 -2.72 -5.14 -16.10
N ILE A 119 -2.25 -4.63 -14.96
CA ILE A 119 -3.13 -4.19 -13.87
C ILE A 119 -3.34 -2.69 -13.99
N HIS A 120 -4.61 -2.28 -14.01
CA HIS A 120 -5.01 -0.87 -14.19
C HIS A 120 -5.61 -0.23 -12.94
N CYS A 121 -5.82 -1.02 -11.88
CA CYS A 121 -6.36 -0.57 -10.59
C CYS A 121 -5.77 -1.41 -9.45
N GLY A 122 -5.59 -0.77 -8.30
CA GLY A 122 -5.12 -1.39 -7.08
C GLY A 122 -3.61 -1.66 -7.01
N ILE A 123 -3.12 -1.87 -5.80
CA ILE A 123 -1.72 -2.22 -5.50
C ILE A 123 -1.62 -3.69 -5.07
N SER A 124 -0.41 -4.28 -5.14
CA SER A 124 -0.20 -5.69 -4.80
C SER A 124 -0.45 -5.95 -3.31
N ARG A 125 -1.21 -7.00 -2.98
CA ARG A 125 -1.36 -7.49 -1.59
C ARG A 125 -0.16 -8.35 -1.21
N GLY A 126 0.27 -8.28 0.05
CA GLY A 126 1.43 -9.06 0.55
C GLY A 126 2.80 -8.51 0.18
N CYS A 127 2.87 -7.30 -0.41
CA CYS A 127 4.13 -6.59 -0.67
C CYS A 127 4.48 -5.67 0.51
N PRO A 128 5.76 -5.58 0.92
CA PRO A 128 6.18 -4.72 2.03
C PRO A 128 5.97 -3.22 1.77
N LEU A 129 5.96 -2.79 0.50
CA LEU A 129 5.76 -1.39 0.12
C LEU A 129 4.29 -0.97 0.17
N SER A 130 3.37 -1.91 -0.06
CA SER A 130 1.94 -1.59 -0.20
C SER A 130 1.33 -0.88 1.01
N PRO A 131 1.61 -1.25 2.28
CA PRO A 131 1.06 -0.54 3.43
C PRO A 131 1.48 0.93 3.52
N VAL A 132 2.67 1.28 3.03
CA VAL A 132 3.19 2.66 3.00
C VAL A 132 2.46 3.45 1.93
N ILE A 133 2.38 2.90 0.71
CA ILE A 133 1.68 3.53 -0.42
C ILE A 133 0.18 3.67 -0.13
N ALA A 134 -0.42 2.68 0.54
CA ALA A 134 -1.80 2.71 0.97
C ALA A 134 -2.06 3.78 2.05
N ALA A 135 -1.11 4.04 2.96
CA ALA A 135 -1.24 5.16 3.90
C ALA A 135 -1.13 6.51 3.18
N TYR A 136 -0.18 6.61 2.24
CA TYR A 136 0.05 7.81 1.45
C TYR A 136 -1.16 8.21 0.60
N TYR A 137 -1.88 7.24 0.05
CA TYR A 137 -3.08 7.49 -0.76
C TYR A 137 -4.22 8.18 0.01
N LEU A 138 -4.31 7.96 1.34
CA LEU A 138 -5.32 8.54 2.24
C LEU A 138 -4.93 9.94 2.76
N LYS A 139 -4.04 10.63 2.04
CA LYS A 139 -3.59 11.99 2.37
C LYS A 139 -4.75 12.95 2.65
#